data_AF-A0A6I5NJF2-F1
#
_entry.id   AF-A0A6I5NJF2-F1
#
_cell.length_a   1.000
_cell.length_b   1.000
_cell.length_c   1.000
_cell.angle_alpha   90.00
_cell.angle_beta   90.00
_cell.angle_gamma   90.00
#
_symmetry.space_group_name_H-M   'P 1'
#
loop_
_entity.id
_entity.type
_entity.pdbx_description
1 polymer ?
#
loop_
_entity_poly.entity_id
_entity_poly.type
_entity_poly.pdbx_seq_one_letter_code
_entity_poly.pdbx_strand_id
1 'polypeptide(L)' 'MESLNVSISSPPDRDFLVADIMLGTIQIAEINQETGSMEIEIYASPDNSQWKINLDDFLVALNKAKVLLSES' A
#
# COMPACT_ATOMS: atom_id res chain seq x y z
N MET A 1 5.92 17.74 1.52
CA MET A 1 5.75 16.28 1.66
C MET A 1 4.99 15.83 0.44
N GLU A 2 5.43 14.75 -0.20
CA GLU A 2 4.67 14.15 -1.29
C GLU A 2 3.37 13.55 -0.73
N SER A 3 2.31 13.52 -1.54
CA SER A 3 1.01 12.99 -1.15
C SER A 3 0.99 11.47 -1.22
N LEU A 4 0.32 10.83 -0.27
CA LEU A 4 0.01 9.41 -0.38
C LEU A 4 -1.09 9.17 -1.41
N ASN A 5 -0.86 8.18 -2.27
CA ASN A 5 -1.82 7.72 -3.27
C ASN A 5 -2.04 6.21 -3.13
N VAL A 6 -3.20 5.75 -3.60
CA VAL A 6 -3.58 4.35 -3.56
C VAL A 6 -4.04 3.92 -4.95
N SER A 7 -3.54 2.78 -5.43
CA SER A 7 -3.95 2.16 -6.70
C SER A 7 -4.20 0.67 -6.52
N ILE A 8 -5.13 0.11 -7.31
CA ILE A 8 -5.32 -1.33 -7.42
C ILE A 8 -4.49 -1.85 -8.59
N SER A 9 -3.76 -2.94 -8.38
CA SER A 9 -2.94 -3.58 -9.41
C SER A 9 -3.08 -5.10 -9.37
N SER A 10 -2.68 -5.76 -10.46
CA SER A 10 -2.64 -7.22 -10.62
C SER A 10 -1.20 -7.63 -10.91
N PRO A 11 -0.36 -7.82 -9.89
CA PRO A 11 1.02 -8.25 -10.07
C PRO A 11 1.07 -9.63 -10.75
N PRO A 12 2.05 -9.90 -11.64
CA PRO A 12 2.15 -11.19 -12.33
C PRO A 12 2.54 -12.36 -11.41
N ASP A 13 3.03 -12.06 -10.21
CA ASP A 13 3.49 -12.98 -9.17
C ASP A 13 2.52 -13.08 -7.99
N ARG A 14 1.26 -12.70 -8.19
CA ARG A 14 0.17 -12.78 -7.20
C ARG A 14 -1.04 -13.46 -7.80
N ASP A 15 -1.79 -14.18 -6.97
CA ASP A 15 -3.05 -14.82 -7.38
C ASP A 15 -4.23 -13.83 -7.25
N PHE A 16 -4.12 -12.83 -6.38
CA PHE A 16 -5.13 -11.80 -6.13
C PHE A 16 -4.66 -10.39 -6.49
N LEU A 17 -5.61 -9.47 -6.60
CA LEU A 17 -5.32 -8.05 -6.71
C LEU A 17 -4.66 -7.54 -5.42
N VAL A 18 -3.86 -6.48 -5.55
CA VAL A 18 -3.27 -5.77 -4.41
C VAL A 18 -3.64 -4.29 -4.45
N ALA A 19 -3.62 -3.64 -3.30
CA ALA A 19 -3.74 -2.21 -3.18
C ALA A 19 -2.38 -1.59 -2.83
N ASP A 20 -1.75 -0.94 -3.81
CA ASP A 20 -0.47 -0.27 -3.66
C ASP A 20 -0.65 1.06 -2.92
N ILE A 21 0.24 1.35 -1.97
CA ILE A 21 0.32 2.62 -1.26
C ILE A 21 1.60 3.32 -1.69
N MET A 22 1.43 4.46 -2.37
CA MET A 22 2.50 5.21 -3.04
C MET A 22 2.78 6.52 -2.31
N LEU A 23 4.05 6.85 -2.08
CA LEU A 23 4.53 8.18 -1.73
C LEU A 23 5.23 8.77 -2.96
N GLY A 24 4.55 9.69 -3.64
CA GLY A 24 4.96 10.17 -4.96
C GLY A 24 5.05 9.02 -5.97
N THR A 25 6.26 8.68 -6.41
CA THR A 25 6.52 7.58 -7.35
C THR A 25 7.04 6.31 -6.69
N ILE A 26 7.20 6.31 -5.36
CA ILE A 26 7.77 5.18 -4.62
C ILE A 26 6.65 4.41 -3.93
N GLN A 27 6.60 3.10 -4.15
CA GLN A 27 5.72 2.22 -3.38
C GLN A 27 6.33 1.99 -2.00
N ILE A 28 5.54 2.27 -0.96
CA ILE A 28 5.99 2.16 0.43
C ILE A 28 5.36 0.98 1.16
N ALA A 29 4.18 0.55 0.70
CA ALA A 29 3.45 -0.58 1.23
C ALA A 29 2.45 -1.11 0.20
N GLU A 30 1.94 -2.31 0.42
CA GLU A 30 0.76 -2.85 -0.25
C GLU A 30 -0.15 -3.53 0.77
N ILE A 31 -1.44 -3.63 0.44
CA ILE A 31 -2.37 -4.54 1.10
C ILE A 31 -2.72 -5.66 0.11
N ASN A 32 -2.63 -6.91 0.54
CA ASN A 32 -3.00 -8.09 -0.24
C ASN A 32 -3.90 -9.04 0.58
N GLN A 33 -4.43 -10.09 -0.09
CA GLN A 33 -5.33 -11.09 0.51
C GLN A 33 -4.89 -12.54 0.24
N GLU A 34 -3.62 -12.76 -0.07
CA GLU A 34 -3.08 -14.07 -0.50
C GLU A 34 -3.30 -15.18 0.54
N THR A 35 -3.28 -14.84 1.83
CA THR A 35 -3.43 -15.81 2.92
C THR A 35 -4.88 -16.03 3.36
N GLY A 36 -5.85 -15.45 2.65
CA GLY A 36 -7.27 -15.44 3.05
C GLY A 36 -7.62 -14.41 4.13
N SER A 37 -6.66 -13.57 4.52
CA SER A 37 -6.86 -12.40 5.38
C SER A 37 -6.15 -11.19 4.78
N MET A 38 -6.56 -9.98 5.16
CA MET A 38 -5.86 -8.78 4.70
C MET A 38 -4.52 -8.65 5.43
N GLU A 39 -3.45 -8.63 4.66
CA GLU A 39 -2.09 -8.43 5.14
C GLU A 39 -1.53 -7.13 4.54
N ILE A 40 -0.69 -6.46 5.31
CA ILE A 40 0.09 -5.31 4.84
C ILE A 40 1.55 -5.72 4.70
N GLU A 41 2.11 -5.52 3.52
CA GLU A 41 3.56 -5.57 3.31
C GLU A 41 4.10 -4.14 3.32
N ILE A 42 5.18 -3.89 4.05
CA ILE A 42 5.82 -2.57 4.15
C ILE A 42 7.24 -2.69 3.60
N TYR A 43 7.55 -1.88 2.59
CA TYR A 43 8.85 -1.92 1.92
C TYR A 43 9.86 -0.99 2.59
N ALA A 44 11.13 -1.41 2.56
CA ALA A 44 12.23 -0.56 2.98
C ALA A 44 12.32 0.68 2.09
N SER A 45 12.76 1.80 2.65
CA SER A 45 13.07 2.98 1.85
C SER A 45 14.24 2.70 0.91
N PRO A 46 14.30 3.35 -0.28
CA PRO A 46 15.39 3.13 -1.23
C PRO A 46 16.79 3.42 -0.68
N ASP A 47 16.90 4.27 0.34
CA ASP A 47 18.15 4.64 1.00
C ASP A 47 18.41 3.89 2.32
N ASN A 48 17.59 2.88 2.64
CA ASN A 48 17.61 2.13 3.90
C ASN A 48 17.39 2.99 5.16
N SER A 49 16.87 4.20 5.01
CA SER A 49 16.46 5.06 6.12
C SER A 49 15.04 4.72 6.62
N GLN A 50 14.60 5.41 7.67
CA GLN A 50 13.23 5.30 8.18
C GLN A 50 12.27 6.15 7.33
N TRP A 51 11.11 5.60 6.97
CA TRP A 51 10.00 6.41 6.47
C TRP A 51 9.56 7.44 7.51
N LYS A 52 9.43 8.70 7.09
CA LYS A 52 8.83 9.77 7.89
C LYS A 52 7.57 10.24 7.19
N ILE A 53 6.43 9.74 7.64
CA ILE A 53 5.11 9.96 7.04
C ILE A 53 4.20 10.48 8.13
N ASN A 54 3.29 11.40 7.78
CA ASN A 54 2.25 11.82 8.70
C ASN A 54 1.32 10.64 9.02
N LEU A 55 1.04 10.42 10.31
CA LEU A 55 0.26 9.27 10.77
C LEU A 55 -1.18 9.29 10.22
N ASP A 56 -1.85 10.44 10.26
CA ASP A 56 -3.25 10.56 9.84
C ASP A 56 -3.38 10.36 8.34
N ASP A 57 -2.46 10.93 7.55
CA ASP A 57 -2.42 10.72 6.11
C ASP A 57 -2.22 9.23 5.77
N PHE A 58 -1.37 8.53 6.52
CA PHE A 58 -1.14 7.11 6.32
C PHE A 58 -2.35 6.26 6.72
N LEU A 59 -3.02 6.59 7.83
CA LEU A 59 -4.27 5.92 8.22
C LEU A 59 -5.38 6.13 7.18
N VAL A 60 -5.48 7.31 6.59
CA VAL A 60 -6.43 7.59 5.50
C VAL A 60 -6.10 6.74 4.28
N ALA A 61 -4.83 6.65 3.88
CA ALA A 61 -4.39 5.82 2.76
C ALA A 61 -4.67 4.33 3.01
N LEU A 62 -4.37 3.82 4.22
CA LEU A 62 -4.64 2.43 4.61
C LEU A 62 -6.12 2.08 4.55
N ASN A 63 -6.99 2.96 5.08
CA ASN A 63 -8.43 2.75 5.02
C ASN A 63 -8.95 2.79 3.58
N LYS A 64 -8.44 3.71 2.76
CA LYS A 64 -8.79 3.79 1.33
C LYS A 64 -8.37 2.52 0.58
N ALA A 65 -7.15 2.04 0.80
CA ALA A 65 -6.63 0.81 0.19
C ALA A 65 -7.46 -0.41 0.58
N LYS A 66 -7.78 -0.54 1.87
CA LYS A 66 -8.67 -1.59 2.37
C LYS A 66 -10.04 -1.58 1.70
N VAL A 67 -10.67 -0.40 1.59
CA VAL A 67 -12.00 -0.27 0.97
C VAL A 67 -11.93 -0.64 -0.51
N LEU A 68 -11.01 -0.05 -1.27
CA LEU A 68 -10.87 -0.31 -2.70
C LEU A 68 -10.62 -1.79 -2.99
N LEU A 69 -9.73 -2.43 -2.22
CA LEU A 69 -9.44 -3.85 -2.41
C LEU A 69 -10.63 -4.75 -2.07
N SER A 70 -11.44 -4.38 -1.06
CA SER A 70 -12.66 -5.14 -0.71
C SER A 70 -13.77 -5.04 -1.75
N GLU A 71 -13.73 -4.01 -2.60
CA GLU A 71 -14.71 -3.73 -3.65
C GLU A 71 -14.25 -4.24 -5.05
N SER A 72 -13.03 -4.76 -5.16
CA SER A 72 -12.41 -5.20 -6.42
C SER A 72 -12.68 -6.66 -6.77
#